data_AF-A0A9Q3J123-F1
#
_entry.id   AF-A0A9Q3J123-F1
#
_cell.length_a   1.000
_cell.length_b   1.000
_cell.length_c   1.000
_cell.angle_alpha   90.00
_cell.angle_beta   90.00
_cell.angle_gamma   90.00
#
_symmetry.space_group_name_H-M   'P 1'
#
loop_
_entity.id
_entity.type
_entity.pdbx_description
1 polymer ?
#
loop_
_entity_poly.entity_id
_entity_poly.type
_entity_poly.pdbx_seq_one_letter_code
_entity_poly.pdbx_strand_id
1 'polypeptide(L)'
;MEPDFKEGNQVLVSTPNFNNLQGPKKMRDSFLGPFTIIKLIGKNAVEVKFTEEFSRKHPVFAVSLVKPYFQTEEYKFPFRKKNPTQFQEDNN
;
A
#
# COMPACT_ATOMS: atom_id res chain seq x y z
N MET A 1 -4.45 -13.50 15.18
CA MET A 1 -5.63 -13.12 14.39
C MET A 1 -5.12 -12.68 13.03
N GLU A 2 -5.56 -13.34 11.97
CA GLU A 2 -5.38 -12.80 10.63
C GLU A 2 -6.33 -11.59 10.47
N PRO A 3 -5.91 -10.50 9.81
CA PRO A 3 -6.79 -9.36 9.58
C PRO A 3 -7.92 -9.73 8.61
N ASP A 4 -9.16 -9.46 9.01
CA ASP A 4 -10.33 -9.59 8.14
C ASP A 4 -10.34 -8.46 7.09
N PHE A 5 -9.83 -8.75 5.90
CA PHE A 5 -9.87 -7.81 4.78
C PHE A 5 -11.27 -7.74 4.16
N LYS A 6 -11.69 -6.53 3.79
CA LYS A 6 -12.95 -6.28 3.08
C LYS A 6 -12.72 -5.37 1.87
N GLU A 7 -13.59 -5.49 0.87
CA GLU A 7 -13.64 -4.56 -0.25
C GLU A 7 -13.84 -3.13 0.27
N GLY A 8 -13.13 -2.17 -0.32
CA GLY A 8 -13.09 -0.78 0.13
C GLY A 8 -12.09 -0.48 1.25
N ASN A 9 -11.50 -1.47 1.91
CA ASN A 9 -10.43 -1.22 2.89
C ASN A 9 -9.14 -0.78 2.20
N GLN A 10 -8.38 0.06 2.91
CA GLN A 10 -7.06 0.48 2.48
C GLN A 10 -5.99 -0.47 3.04
N VAL A 11 -5.04 -0.83 2.19
CA VAL A 11 -3.93 -1.71 2.53
C VAL A 11 -2.61 -1.19 2.00
N LEU A 12 -1.54 -1.57 2.67
CA LEU A 12 -0.17 -1.39 2.24
C LEU A 12 0.31 -2.69 1.58
N VAL A 13 0.95 -2.59 0.42
CA VAL A 13 1.45 -3.74 -0.35
C VAL A 13 2.97 -3.84 -0.19
N SER A 14 3.47 -5.05 0.09
CA SER A 14 4.90 -5.32 0.27
C SER A 14 5.70 -5.13 -1.04
N THR A 15 6.82 -4.41 -0.96
CA THR A 15 7.67 -4.05 -2.10
C THR A 15 8.67 -5.08 -2.64
N PRO A 16 8.98 -6.23 -2.01
CA PRO A 16 9.98 -7.18 -2.52
C PRO A 16 9.72 -7.69 -3.94
N ASN A 17 8.44 -7.72 -4.37
CA ASN A 17 8.05 -8.18 -5.72
C ASN A 17 7.96 -7.02 -6.73
N PHE A 18 8.34 -5.80 -6.34
CA PHE A 18 8.30 -4.63 -7.19
C PHE A 18 9.69 -4.37 -7.78
N ASN A 19 9.96 -4.95 -8.94
CA ASN A 19 11.28 -4.87 -9.58
C ASN A 19 11.63 -3.47 -10.11
N ASN A 20 10.62 -2.62 -10.36
CA ASN A 20 10.79 -1.30 -10.96
C ASN A 20 10.69 -0.14 -9.96
N LEU A 21 11.00 -0.36 -8.68
CA LEU A 21 11.12 0.76 -7.74
C LEU A 21 12.46 1.46 -7.96
N GLN A 22 12.46 2.79 -7.96
CA GLN A 22 13.68 3.57 -8.08
C GLN A 22 14.52 3.51 -6.79
N GLY A 23 15.83 3.74 -6.90
CA GLY A 23 16.75 3.87 -5.75
C GLY A 23 17.34 2.56 -5.17
N PRO A 24 18.22 2.62 -4.16
CA PRO A 24 18.88 1.44 -3.59
C PRO A 24 17.95 0.59 -2.71
N LYS A 25 18.00 -0.75 -2.82
CA LYS A 25 17.15 -1.69 -2.06
C LYS A 25 17.09 -1.42 -0.54
N LYS A 26 18.18 -0.91 0.06
CA LYS A 26 18.27 -0.61 1.50
C LYS A 26 17.55 0.67 1.93
N MET A 27 17.28 1.59 1.01
CA MET A 27 16.60 2.87 1.27
C MET A 27 15.14 2.90 0.80
N ARG A 28 14.69 1.85 0.09
CA ARG A 28 13.30 1.77 -0.37
C ARG A 28 12.38 1.44 0.80
N ASP A 29 11.18 2.00 0.74
CA ASP A 29 10.12 1.60 1.66
C ASP A 29 9.79 0.12 1.49
N SER A 30 9.59 -0.56 2.62
CA SER A 30 9.20 -1.99 2.62
C SER A 30 7.76 -2.20 2.15
N PHE A 31 6.96 -1.14 2.13
CA PHE A 31 5.55 -1.16 1.75
C PHE A 31 5.18 0.07 0.91
N LEU A 32 4.24 -0.08 -0.02
CA LEU A 32 3.67 1.00 -0.83
C LEU A 32 2.17 1.10 -0.62
N GLY A 33 1.60 2.24 -1.00
CA GLY A 33 0.19 2.53 -0.81
C GLY A 33 -0.05 3.30 0.49
N PRO A 34 -1.27 3.78 0.71
CA PRO A 34 -2.48 2.94 0.76
C PRO A 34 -3.12 2.68 -0.61
N PHE A 35 -3.43 1.41 -0.88
CA PHE A 35 -4.24 0.97 -2.01
C PHE A 35 -5.59 0.44 -1.53
N THR A 36 -6.65 0.70 -2.30
CA THR A 36 -7.99 0.24 -1.97
C THR A 36 -8.20 -1.18 -2.49
N ILE A 37 -8.67 -2.09 -1.64
CA ILE A 37 -9.11 -3.42 -2.06
C ILE A 37 -10.37 -3.26 -2.92
N ILE A 38 -10.33 -3.78 -4.14
CA ILE A 38 -11.48 -3.80 -5.04
C ILE A 38 -12.19 -5.16 -5.02
N LYS A 39 -11.47 -6.23 -4.66
CA LYS A 39 -12.03 -7.59 -4.64
C LYS A 39 -11.26 -8.50 -3.70
N LEU A 40 -11.97 -9.39 -3.02
CA LEU A 40 -11.36 -10.52 -2.30
C LEU A 40 -11.32 -11.75 -3.21
N ILE A 41 -10.14 -12.36 -3.37
CA ILE A 41 -9.93 -13.58 -4.15
C ILE A 41 -9.81 -14.74 -3.16
N GLY A 42 -10.97 -15.31 -2.83
CA GLY A 42 -11.08 -16.32 -1.78
C GLY A 42 -10.61 -15.78 -0.43
N LYS A 43 -9.89 -16.61 0.32
CA LYS A 43 -9.35 -16.25 1.65
C LYS A 43 -7.88 -15.80 1.63
N ASN A 44 -7.18 -16.08 0.53
CA ASN A 44 -5.72 -16.03 0.51
C ASN A 44 -5.16 -14.87 -0.30
N ALA A 45 -5.99 -14.19 -1.09
CA ALA A 45 -5.54 -13.10 -1.95
C ALA A 45 -6.55 -11.95 -2.02
N VAL A 46 -6.03 -10.76 -2.28
CA VAL A 46 -6.80 -9.53 -2.45
C VAL A 46 -6.37 -8.86 -3.74
N GLU A 47 -7.32 -8.28 -4.45
CA GLU A 47 -7.08 -7.44 -5.61
C GLU A 47 -7.18 -5.97 -5.19
N VAL A 48 -6.16 -5.19 -5.51
CA VAL A 48 -6.09 -3.77 -5.15
C VAL A 48 -6.17 -2.87 -6.39
N LYS A 49 -6.74 -1.69 -6.21
CA LYS A 49 -6.75 -0.65 -7.23
C LYS A 49 -5.38 0.02 -7.27
N PHE A 50 -4.66 -0.17 -8.38
CA PHE A 50 -3.46 0.60 -8.68
C PHE A 50 -3.77 1.93 -9.34
N THR A 51 -2.95 2.93 -9.03
CA THR A 51 -2.85 4.17 -9.82
C THR A 51 -2.11 3.87 -11.13
N GLU A 52 -2.23 4.76 -12.11
CA GLU A 52 -1.71 4.53 -13.48
C GLU A 52 -0.21 4.20 -13.50
N GLU A 53 0.57 4.77 -12.58
CA GLU A 53 2.00 4.49 -12.38
C GLU A 53 2.30 3.00 -12.11
N PHE A 54 1.34 2.29 -11.50
CA PHE A 54 1.45 0.87 -11.15
C PHE A 54 0.60 -0.05 -12.05
N SER A 55 -0.02 0.47 -13.11
CA SER A 55 -0.91 -0.28 -14.01
C SER A 55 -0.29 -1.52 -14.64
N ARG A 56 1.05 -1.54 -14.83
CA ARG A 56 1.80 -2.68 -15.38
C ARG A 56 2.13 -3.76 -14.34
N LYS A 57 1.81 -3.56 -13.06
CA LYS A 57 2.06 -4.52 -11.99
C LYS A 57 0.81 -5.36 -11.73
N HIS A 58 1.01 -6.62 -11.33
CA HIS A 58 -0.10 -7.50 -10.96
C HIS A 58 -0.89 -6.91 -9.79
N PRO A 59 -2.20 -6.64 -9.93
CA PRO A 59 -3.01 -6.03 -8.88
C PRO A 59 -3.41 -7.01 -7.76
N VAL A 60 -3.07 -8.29 -7.90
CA VAL A 60 -3.44 -9.36 -6.97
C VAL A 60 -2.27 -9.72 -6.07
N PHE A 61 -2.51 -9.69 -4.75
CA PHE A 61 -1.51 -9.99 -3.73
C PHE A 61 -2.03 -11.02 -2.74
N ALA A 62 -1.13 -11.89 -2.26
CA ALA A 62 -1.45 -12.77 -1.14
C ALA A 62 -1.70 -11.95 0.14
N VAL A 63 -2.58 -12.43 1.02
CA VAL A 63 -2.88 -11.78 2.31
C VAL A 63 -1.65 -11.56 3.19
N SER A 64 -0.61 -12.40 3.03
CA SER A 64 0.68 -12.27 3.73
C SER A 64 1.56 -11.11 3.21
N LEU A 65 1.30 -10.63 1.99
CA LEU A 65 2.04 -9.55 1.35
C LEU A 65 1.32 -8.20 1.48
N VAL A 66 0.18 -8.16 2.16
CA VAL A 66 -0.58 -6.93 2.43
C VAL A 66 -0.69 -6.69 3.93
N LYS A 67 -0.76 -5.41 4.31
CA LYS A 67 -1.01 -4.98 5.68
C LYS A 67 -2.19 -4.02 5.72
N PRO A 68 -3.09 -4.11 6.72
CA PRO A 68 -4.13 -3.12 6.89
C PRO A 68 -3.51 -1.73 7.09
N TYR A 69 -4.03 -0.73 6.39
CA TYR A 69 -3.64 0.65 6.57
C TYR A 69 -4.53 1.31 7.63
N PHE A 70 -3.90 1.84 8.67
CA PHE A 70 -4.59 2.60 9.71
C PHE A 70 -4.26 4.08 9.53
N GLN A 71 -5.25 4.88 9.19
CA GLN A 71 -5.09 6.32 9.13
C GLN A 71 -4.70 6.82 10.53
N THR A 72 -3.67 7.66 10.60
CA THR A 72 -3.25 8.23 11.88
C THR A 72 -4.32 9.18 12.38
N GLU A 73 -4.94 8.84 13.50
CA GLU A 73 -5.86 9.72 14.21
C GLU A 73 -5.07 10.87 14.85
N GLU A 74 -5.09 12.04 14.21
CA GLU A 74 -4.28 13.20 14.58
C GLU A 74 -4.54 13.68 16.01
N TYR A 75 -5.78 13.59 16.48
CA TYR A 75 -6.16 13.95 17.84
C TYR A 75 -5.54 13.03 18.92
N LYS A 76 -5.23 11.77 18.59
CA LYS A 76 -4.57 10.83 19.51
C LYS A 76 -3.07 11.10 19.64
N PHE A 77 -2.47 11.77 18.66
CA PHE A 77 -1.01 12.01 18.60
C PHE A 77 -0.69 13.44 18.11
N PRO A 78 -1.06 14.48 18.86
CA PRO A 78 -0.96 15.88 18.42
C PRO A 78 0.49 16.34 18.16
N PHE A 79 1.49 15.64 18.70
CA PHE A 79 2.91 15.99 18.54
C PHE A 79 3.65 15.18 17.46
N ARG A 80 2.97 14.28 16.72
CA ARG A 80 3.61 13.60 15.58
C ARG A 80 3.78 14.60 14.44
N LYS A 81 5.02 15.00 14.16
CA LYS A 81 5.35 15.70 12.92
C LYS A 81 5.08 14.75 11.74
N LYS A 82 4.13 15.09 10.86
CA LYS A 82 3.94 14.37 9.60
C LYS A 82 5.19 14.61 8.76
N ASN A 83 5.99 13.57 8.52
CA ASN A 83 6.97 13.63 7.45
C ASN A 83 6.15 13.73 6.15
N PRO A 84 6.38 14.74 5.30
CA PRO A 84 5.64 14.86 4.05
C PRO A 84 5.95 13.63 3.20
N THR A 85 4.97 12.75 3.02
CA THR A 85 5.06 11.65 2.06
C THR A 85 5.16 12.27 0.69
N GLN A 86 6.38 12.31 0.14
CA GLN A 86 6.69 12.85 -1.18
C GLN A 86 6.12 11.90 -2.23
N PHE A 87 4.84 12.05 -2.58
CA PHE A 87 4.38 11.72 -3.92
C PHE A 87 4.59 12.99 -4.73
N GLN A 88 5.66 13.02 -5.52
CA GLN A 88 5.87 14.05 -6.53
C GLN A 88 4.79 13.86 -7.60
N GLU A 89 3.80 14.75 -7.60
CA GLU A 89 3.03 15.03 -8.81
C GLU A 89 4.01 15.65 -9.81
N ASP A 90 4.59 14.80 -10.64
CA ASP A 90 5.27 15.25 -11.86
C ASP A 90 4.19 15.84 -12.79
N ASN A 91 3.94 17.13 -12.60
CA ASN A 91 3.19 17.97 -13.52
C ASN A 91 4.03 18.17 -14.79
N ASN A 92 3.47 17.82 -15.96
CA ASN A 92 3.92 18.33 -17.25
C ASN A 92 2.75 18.98 -17.98
#